data_AF-A0A933J9A6-F1
#
_entry.id   AF-A0A933J9A6-F1
#
_cell.length_a   1.000
_cell.length_b   1.000
_cell.length_c   1.000
_cell.angle_alpha   90.00
_cell.angle_beta   90.00
_cell.angle_gamma   90.00
#
_symmetry.space_group_name_H-M   'P 1'
#
loop_
_entity.id
_entity.type
_entity.pdbx_description
1 polymer ?
#
loop_
_entity_poly.entity_id
_entity_poly.type
_entity_poly.pdbx_seq_one_letter_code
_entity_poly.pdbx_strand_id
1 'polypeptide(L)' 'MEQSCIIQGRHLHEPDFAEIRRLITVNPAWSRRRISAELAKAWNWRTSTGQIKDMAARSLLLKLKQRGMLTIPSSIIET' A
#
# COMPACT_ATOMS: atom_id res chain seq x y z
N MET A 1 1.07 -20.83 3.24
CA MET A 1 2.26 -20.20 2.64
C MET A 1 2.34 -18.80 3.22
N GLU A 2 3.19 -18.58 4.21
CA GLU A 2 3.25 -17.32 4.94
C GLU A 2 3.90 -16.24 4.07
N GLN A 3 3.09 -15.38 3.45
CA GLN A 3 3.60 -14.27 2.64
C GLN A 3 4.17 -13.20 3.57
N SER A 4 5.48 -13.21 3.76
CA SER A 4 6.20 -12.19 4.53
C SER A 4 7.27 -11.51 3.68
N CYS A 5 7.33 -10.18 3.73
CA CYS A 5 8.30 -9.41 2.96
C CYS A 5 8.60 -8.06 3.62
N ILE A 6 9.83 -7.59 3.49
CA ILE A 6 10.23 -6.25 3.93
C ILE A 6 10.19 -5.29 2.75
N ILE A 7 9.36 -4.25 2.83
CA ILE A 7 9.26 -3.20 1.80
C ILE A 7 9.28 -1.83 2.49
N GLN A 8 10.18 -0.94 2.04
CA GLN A 8 10.36 0.41 2.62
C GLN A 8 10.63 0.36 4.14
N GLY A 9 11.34 -0.67 4.61
CA GLY A 9 11.65 -0.89 6.02
C GLY A 9 10.47 -1.39 6.86
N ARG A 10 9.32 -1.71 6.25
CA ARG A 10 8.16 -2.29 6.92
C ARG A 10 8.06 -3.78 6.64
N HIS A 11 7.86 -4.57 7.69
CA HIS A 11 7.51 -5.98 7.58
C HIS A 11 6.03 -6.08 7.22
N LEU A 12 5.75 -6.66 6.07
CA LEU A 12 4.40 -7.00 5.64
C LEU A 12 4.19 -8.47 5.91
N HIS A 13 3.09 -8.80 6.58
CA HIS A 13 2.60 -10.15 6.81
C HIS A 13 1.25 -10.32 6.12
N GLU A 14 0.78 -11.56 6.04
CA GLU A 14 -0.52 -11.93 5.47
C GLU A 14 -1.69 -10.97 5.80
N PRO A 15 -1.90 -10.53 7.07
CA PRO A 15 -2.93 -9.54 7.39
C PRO A 15 -2.75 -8.19 6.69
N ASP A 16 -1.52 -7.70 6.52
CA ASP A 16 -1.25 -6.45 5.79
C ASP A 16 -1.65 -6.58 4.33
N PHE A 17 -1.37 -7.73 3.69
CA PHE A 17 -1.80 -7.98 2.31
C PHE A 17 -3.32 -8.03 2.20
N ALA A 18 -4.00 -8.69 3.14
CA ALA A 18 -5.45 -8.76 3.19
C ALA A 18 -6.07 -7.36 3.35
N GLU A 19 -5.47 -6.51 4.18
CA GLU A 19 -5.94 -5.15 4.41
C GLU A 19 -5.75 -4.25 3.19
N ILE A 20 -4.60 -4.32 2.51
CA ILE A 20 -4.38 -3.60 1.24
C ILE A 20 -5.40 -4.02 0.19
N ARG A 21 -5.62 -5.33 0.03
CA ARG A 21 -6.61 -5.87 -0.91
C ARG A 21 -8.01 -5.36 -0.57
N ARG A 22 -8.40 -5.44 0.69
CA ARG A 22 -9.70 -4.94 1.17
C ARG A 22 -9.86 -3.45 0.88
N LEU A 23 -8.84 -2.63 1.15
CA LEU A 23 -8.86 -1.19 0.90
C LEU A 23 -9.14 -0.87 -0.57
N ILE A 24 -8.48 -1.58 -1.48
CA ILE A 24 -8.65 -1.44 -2.94
C ILE A 24 -10.03 -1.94 -3.38
N THR A 25 -10.46 -3.11 -2.91
CA THR A 25 -11.73 -3.74 -3.30
C THR A 25 -12.94 -2.96 -2.79
N VAL A 26 -12.87 -2.40 -1.57
CA VAL A 26 -13.95 -1.57 -1.01
C VAL A 26 -14.03 -0.21 -1.69
N ASN A 27 -12.91 0.27 -2.26
CA ASN A 27 -12.82 1.62 -2.83
C ASN A 27 -12.26 1.63 -4.26
N PRO A 28 -12.91 0.97 -5.23
CA PRO A 28 -12.42 0.90 -6.60
C PRO A 28 -12.43 2.26 -7.31
N ALA A 29 -13.27 3.21 -6.85
CA ALA A 29 -13.36 4.57 -7.39
C ALA A 29 -12.27 5.52 -6.85
N TRP A 30 -11.45 5.09 -5.89
CA TRP A 30 -10.42 5.95 -5.34
C TRP A 30 -9.24 6.08 -6.30
N SER A 31 -8.78 7.31 -6.47
CA SER A 31 -7.54 7.56 -7.19
C SER A 31 -6.35 6.99 -6.43
N ARG A 32 -5.28 6.67 -7.18
CA ARG A 32 -4.01 6.22 -6.61
C ARG A 32 -3.57 7.01 -5.39
N ARG A 33 -3.62 8.33 -5.49
CA ARG A 33 -3.11 9.24 -4.46
C ARG A 33 -3.92 9.11 -3.17
N ARG A 34 -5.24 8.89 -3.30
CA ARG A 34 -6.13 8.66 -2.17
C ARG A 34 -5.85 7.30 -1.53
N ILE A 35 -5.71 6.23 -2.34
CA ILE A 35 -5.34 4.90 -1.83
C ILE A 35 -4.01 4.95 -1.06
N SER A 36 -2.96 5.56 -1.61
CA SER A 36 -1.66 5.65 -0.92
C SER A 36 -1.73 6.49 0.36
N ALA A 37 -2.48 7.59 0.35
CA ALA A 37 -2.65 8.45 1.52
C ALA A 37 -3.47 7.76 2.62
N GLU A 38 -4.57 7.09 2.26
CA GLU A 38 -5.42 6.36 3.21
C GLU A 38 -4.70 5.14 3.77
N LEU A 39 -3.93 4.41 2.95
CA LEU A 39 -3.09 3.32 3.44
C LEU A 39 -2.04 3.84 4.42
N ALA A 40 -1.35 4.93 4.07
CA ALA A 40 -0.39 5.56 4.97
C ALA A 40 -1.06 6.07 6.27
N LYS A 41 -2.31 6.55 6.23
CA LYS A 41 -3.07 6.93 7.43
C LYS A 41 -3.45 5.72 8.27
N ALA A 42 -4.04 4.68 7.67
CA ALA A 42 -4.48 3.46 8.35
C ALA A 42 -3.32 2.80 9.09
N TRP A 43 -2.15 2.80 8.47
CA TRP A 43 -0.92 2.26 9.04
C TRP A 43 -0.13 3.23 9.92
N ASN A 44 -0.72 4.39 10.23
CA ASN A 44 -0.10 5.50 10.94
C ASN A 44 1.31 5.85 10.44
N TRP A 45 1.53 5.69 9.13
CA TRP A 45 2.80 5.90 8.47
C TRP A 45 3.04 7.39 8.24
N ARG A 46 3.56 8.01 9.29
CA ARG A 46 3.84 9.44 9.35
C ARG A 46 5.33 9.72 9.58
N THR A 47 5.76 10.91 9.20
CA THR A 47 7.05 11.46 9.64
C THR A 47 6.98 11.85 11.13
N SER A 48 8.13 12.13 11.74
CA SER A 48 8.20 12.71 13.09
C SER A 48 7.43 14.03 13.23
N THR A 49 7.19 14.72 12.11
CA THR A 49 6.41 15.97 12.01
C THR A 49 4.91 15.73 11.77
N GLY A 50 4.45 14.48 11.72
CA GLY A 50 3.03 14.12 11.56
C GLY A 50 2.51 14.12 10.11
N GLN A 51 3.37 14.41 9.13
CA GLN A 51 3.01 14.38 7.71
C GLN A 51 2.86 12.93 7.21
N ILE A 52 1.83 12.69 6.42
CA ILE A 52 1.55 11.36 5.85
C ILE A 52 2.63 11.01 4.81
N LYS A 53 3.21 9.81 4.94
CA LYS A 53 4.18 9.29 3.98
C LYS A 53 3.49 8.60 2.79
N ASP A 54 2.71 9.35 2.04
CA ASP A 54 1.99 8.85 0.87
C ASP A 54 2.94 8.34 -0.24
N MET A 55 4.10 8.97 -0.42
CA MET A 55 5.15 8.49 -1.33
C MET A 55 5.76 7.15 -0.93
N ALA A 56 5.92 6.90 0.37
CA ALA A 56 6.42 5.62 0.86
C ALA A 56 5.38 4.51 0.65
N ALA A 57 4.12 4.78 0.97
CA ALA A 57 3.01 3.87 0.70
C ALA A 57 2.84 3.58 -0.80
N ARG A 58 2.93 4.61 -1.66
CA ARG A 58 2.90 4.43 -3.12
C ARG A 58 4.04 3.52 -3.60
N SER A 59 5.25 3.76 -3.11
CA SER A 59 6.43 2.96 -3.48
C SER A 59 6.30 1.51 -3.00
N LEU A 60 5.67 1.30 -1.85
CA LEU A 60 5.36 -0.03 -1.32
C LEU A 60 4.38 -0.77 -2.22
N LEU A 61 3.27 -0.13 -2.59
CA LEU A 61 2.28 -0.70 -3.52
C LEU A 61 2.90 -1.04 -4.87
N LEU A 62 3.75 -0.17 -5.42
CA LEU A 62 4.45 -0.44 -6.68
C LEU A 62 5.35 -1.68 -6.58
N LYS A 63 6.14 -1.81 -5.50
CA LYS A 63 7.02 -2.98 -5.28
C LYS A 63 6.22 -4.27 -5.11
N LEU A 64 5.07 -4.22 -4.43
CA LEU A 64 4.17 -5.36 -4.28
C LEU A 64 3.63 -5.85 -5.63
N LYS A 65 3.22 -4.91 -6.49
CA LYS A 65 2.78 -5.21 -7.86
C LYS A 65 3.93 -5.78 -8.70
N GLN A 66 5.10 -5.15 -8.67
CA GLN A 66 6.28 -5.59 -9.43
C GLN A 66 6.75 -6.99 -9.03
N ARG A 67 6.63 -7.35 -7.75
CA ARG A 67 6.96 -8.69 -7.25
C ARG A 67 5.86 -9.73 -7.49
N GLY A 68 4.72 -9.34 -8.08
CA GLY A 68 3.57 -10.23 -8.27
C GLY A 68 2.92 -10.70 -6.96
N MET A 69 3.24 -10.06 -5.82
CA MET A 69 2.72 -10.44 -4.51
C MET A 69 1.28 -9.95 -4.31
N LEU A 70 0.92 -8.83 -4.96
CA LEU A 70 -0.43 -8.28 -4.89
C LEU A 70 -0.87 -7.75 -6.25
N THR A 71 -2.04 -8.19 -6.71
CA THR A 71 -2.67 -7.68 -7.92
C THR A 71 -3.31 -6.33 -7.63
N ILE A 72 -2.58 -5.27 -7.93
CA ILE A 72 -3.10 -3.90 -7.83
C ILE A 72 -3.57 -3.46 -9.22
N PRO A 73 -4.83 -2.99 -9.37
CA PRO A 73 -5.33 -2.54 -10.66
C PRO A 73 -4.46 -1.41 -11.21
N SER A 74 -4.20 -1.44 -12.52
CA SER A 74 -3.30 -0.49 -13.17
C SER A 74 -3.73 0.97 -13.01
N SER A 75 -5.04 1.24 -12.82
CA SER A 75 -5.58 2.56 -12.50
C SER A 75 -4.99 3.17 -11.21
N ILE A 76 -4.50 2.33 -10.29
CA ILE A 76 -3.87 2.75 -9.03
C ILE A 76 -2.34 2.91 -9.18
N ILE A 77 -1.69 2.43 -10.25
CA ILE A 77 -0.21 2.33 -10.31
C ILE A 77 0.39 2.88 -11.62
N GLU A 78 -0.36 3.57 -12.49
CA GLU A 78 0.19 4.09 -13.74
C GLU A 78 1.21 5.23 -13.52
N THR A 79 2.37 5.10 -14.19
CA THR A 79 3.68 5.76 -14.01
C THR A 79 3.62 7.19 -13.46
#